data_AF-A0A1G0SKT0-F1
#
_entry.id   AF-A0A1G0SKT0-F1
#
_cell.length_a   1.000
_cell.length_b   1.000
_cell.length_c   1.000
_cell.angle_alpha   90.00
_cell.angle_beta   90.00
_cell.angle_gamma   90.00
#
_symmetry.space_group_name_H-M   'P 1'
#
loop_
_entity.id
_entity.type
_entity.pdbx_description
1 polymer ?
#
loop_
_entity_poly.entity_id
_entity_poly.type
_entity_poly.pdbx_seq_one_letter_code
_entity_poly.pdbx_strand_id
1 'polypeptide(L)'
;MIKKLLSTITLLIILQTFFQQGFYAQSLAPDFIWSKNFGGTGYDGSTDIAVDNSGNIIVTGFFDSTVTFGTTQLIPFGSADIFVAKFNSNGDVIWARSAGGFEFDRGYSVTVDDFDNIIVTGTFSGLAFFSPFEIQTNGNTDVFVAKYSPDGSVLWVKNYGDTGYEYGFDISVDNLNNILVTGPFRILVLLLCHFIYSF
;
A
#
# COMPACT_ATOMS: atom_id res chain seq x y z
N MET A 1 -46.72 -36.66 46.64
CA MET A 1 -46.86 -35.19 46.53
C MET A 1 -45.51 -34.47 46.54
N ILE A 2 -44.63 -34.77 47.50
CA ILE A 2 -43.30 -34.12 47.68
C ILE A 2 -42.34 -34.30 46.48
N LYS A 3 -42.29 -35.48 45.83
CA LYS A 3 -41.41 -35.72 44.66
C LYS A 3 -41.80 -34.88 43.42
N LYS A 4 -43.10 -34.61 43.22
CA LYS A 4 -43.59 -33.76 42.12
C LYS A 4 -43.23 -32.29 42.40
N LEU A 5 -43.39 -31.86 43.65
CA LEU A 5 -43.03 -30.51 44.10
C LEU A 5 -41.53 -30.23 43.97
N LEU A 6 -40.66 -31.19 44.37
CA LEU A 6 -39.22 -31.06 44.16
C LEU A 6 -38.85 -30.96 42.68
N SER A 7 -39.42 -31.81 41.82
CA SER A 7 -39.15 -31.79 40.38
C SER A 7 -39.52 -30.46 39.71
N THR A 8 -40.64 -29.84 40.12
CA THR A 8 -41.07 -28.54 39.57
C THR A 8 -40.18 -27.40 40.06
N ILE A 9 -39.69 -27.45 41.30
CA ILE A 9 -38.77 -26.45 41.86
C ILE A 9 -37.39 -26.54 41.21
N THR A 10 -36.85 -27.74 40.97
CA THR A 10 -35.56 -27.89 40.27
C THR A 10 -35.63 -27.41 38.83
N LEU A 11 -36.75 -27.64 38.15
CA LEU A 11 -36.96 -27.16 36.77
C LEU A 11 -37.06 -25.63 36.71
N LEU A 12 -37.68 -24.99 37.72
CA LEU A 12 -37.81 -23.53 37.79
C LEU A 12 -36.47 -22.84 38.06
N ILE A 13 -35.58 -23.45 38.85
CA ILE A 13 -34.23 -22.92 39.14
C ILE A 13 -33.31 -23.01 37.92
N ILE A 14 -33.39 -24.12 37.15
CA ILE A 14 -32.64 -24.25 35.89
C ILE A 14 -33.15 -23.25 34.84
N LEU A 15 -34.45 -22.97 34.79
CA LEU A 15 -35.01 -21.98 33.88
C LEU A 15 -34.60 -20.54 34.26
N GLN A 16 -34.40 -20.25 35.55
CA GLN A 16 -33.97 -18.92 36.02
C GLN A 16 -32.47 -18.66 35.83
N THR A 17 -31.61 -19.69 35.87
CA THR A 17 -30.17 -19.51 35.60
C THR A 17 -29.84 -19.44 34.12
N PHE A 18 -30.66 -20.01 33.23
CA PHE A 18 -30.50 -19.86 31.78
C PHE A 18 -30.82 -18.45 31.25
N PHE A 19 -31.56 -17.62 32.00
CA PHE A 19 -31.88 -16.24 31.61
C PHE A 19 -30.89 -15.18 32.12
N GLN A 20 -29.93 -15.53 32.98
CA GLN A 20 -28.91 -14.57 33.44
C GLN A 20 -27.64 -14.53 32.59
N GLN A 21 -27.48 -15.47 31.65
CA GLN A 21 -26.44 -15.38 30.64
C GLN A 21 -27.01 -14.67 29.42
N GLY A 22 -27.41 -13.42 29.62
CA GLY A 22 -27.57 -12.50 28.51
C GLY A 22 -26.22 -12.45 27.80
N PHE A 23 -26.13 -13.12 26.66
CA PHE A 23 -25.06 -12.85 25.70
C PHE A 23 -25.24 -11.41 25.26
N TYR A 24 -24.58 -10.49 25.94
CA TYR A 24 -24.32 -9.18 25.38
C TYR A 24 -23.48 -9.45 24.14
N ALA A 25 -24.09 -9.33 22.97
CA ALA A 25 -23.35 -9.05 21.75
C ALA A 25 -22.73 -7.67 21.97
N GLN A 26 -21.60 -7.62 22.68
CA GLN A 26 -20.77 -6.43 22.71
C GLN A 26 -20.40 -6.22 21.25
N SER A 27 -20.91 -5.13 20.68
CA SER A 27 -20.44 -4.63 19.40
C SER A 27 -18.93 -4.49 19.55
N LEU A 28 -18.18 -5.42 18.95
CA LEU A 28 -16.76 -5.27 18.72
C LEU A 28 -16.64 -4.19 17.65
N ALA A 29 -16.89 -2.94 18.04
CA ALA A 29 -16.31 -1.83 17.32
C ALA A 29 -14.80 -2.08 17.39
N PRO A 30 -14.09 -2.18 16.25
CA PRO A 30 -12.65 -2.36 16.29
C PRO A 30 -12.06 -1.24 17.16
N ASP A 31 -11.28 -1.61 18.17
CA ASP A 31 -10.61 -0.65 19.01
C ASP A 31 -9.68 0.17 18.11
N PHE A 32 -9.90 1.49 18.09
CA PHE A 32 -8.99 2.40 17.40
C PHE A 32 -7.63 2.34 18.13
N ILE A 33 -6.60 1.84 17.44
CA ILE A 33 -5.28 1.65 18.04
C ILE A 33 -4.48 2.96 17.96
N TRP A 34 -4.26 3.48 16.75
CA TRP A 34 -3.50 4.70 16.52
C TRP A 34 -3.84 5.36 15.17
N SER A 35 -3.51 6.65 15.07
CA SER A 35 -3.37 7.38 13.81
C SER A 35 -2.08 8.20 13.84
N LYS A 36 -1.38 8.28 12.71
CA LYS A 36 -0.20 9.12 12.53
C LYS A 36 -0.45 10.04 11.33
N ASN A 37 0.04 11.27 11.42
CA ASN A 37 -0.02 12.22 10.32
C ASN A 37 1.40 12.45 9.80
N PHE A 38 1.53 12.41 8.47
CA PHE A 38 2.75 12.70 7.73
C PHE A 38 2.34 13.60 6.56
N GLY A 39 3.13 14.62 6.27
CA GLY A 39 2.82 15.59 5.23
C GLY A 39 3.77 16.78 5.25
N GLY A 40 3.74 17.56 4.18
CA GLY A 40 4.37 18.85 4.01
C GLY A 40 3.38 19.99 4.20
N THR A 41 3.75 21.17 3.71
CA THR A 41 2.88 22.38 3.77
C THR A 41 2.08 22.60 2.50
N GLY A 42 2.37 21.85 1.43
CA GLY A 42 1.69 21.93 0.14
C GLY A 42 0.73 20.76 -0.10
N TYR A 43 0.50 20.43 -1.37
CA TYR A 43 -0.39 19.36 -1.79
C TYR A 43 0.32 18.01 -1.75
N ASP A 44 -0.14 17.15 -0.84
CA ASP A 44 0.29 15.77 -0.69
C ASP A 44 -0.90 14.83 -0.53
N GLY A 45 -0.66 13.55 -0.80
CA GLY A 45 -1.69 12.54 -0.63
C GLY A 45 -1.17 11.12 -0.78
N SER A 46 -1.55 10.27 0.15
CA SER A 46 -1.43 8.81 0.00
C SER A 46 -2.50 8.30 -0.96
N THR A 47 -2.12 7.43 -1.88
CA THR A 47 -3.03 6.86 -2.88
C THR A 47 -3.36 5.40 -2.62
N ASP A 48 -2.43 4.65 -2.02
CA ASP A 48 -2.61 3.23 -1.76
C ASP A 48 -1.70 2.72 -0.61
N ILE A 49 -2.04 1.55 -0.08
CA ILE A 49 -1.41 0.91 1.07
C ILE A 49 -1.33 -0.61 0.89
N ALA A 50 -0.20 -1.19 1.28
CA ALA A 50 0.00 -2.64 1.36
C ALA A 50 0.61 -3.03 2.71
N VAL A 51 0.56 -4.32 3.04
CA VAL A 51 1.14 -4.87 4.27
C VAL A 51 2.03 -6.05 3.90
N ASP A 52 3.26 -6.08 4.42
CA ASP A 52 4.19 -7.20 4.20
C ASP A 52 3.95 -8.37 5.18
N ASN A 53 4.66 -9.48 5.00
CA ASN A 53 4.46 -10.68 5.82
C ASN A 53 4.82 -10.49 7.31
N SER A 54 5.58 -9.44 7.62
CA SER A 54 5.94 -9.07 8.99
C SER A 54 4.94 -8.08 9.63
N GLY A 55 3.89 -7.70 8.90
CA GLY A 55 2.90 -6.72 9.36
C GLY A 55 3.38 -5.27 9.27
N ASN A 56 4.46 -5.00 8.51
CA ASN A 56 4.85 -3.63 8.20
C ASN A 56 3.93 -3.06 7.13
N ILE A 57 3.67 -1.76 7.25
CA ILE A 57 2.76 -1.01 6.39
C ILE A 57 3.59 -0.30 5.33
N ILE A 58 3.20 -0.41 4.07
CA ILE A 58 3.81 0.29 2.94
C ILE A 58 2.76 1.25 2.38
N VAL A 59 3.12 2.51 2.20
CA VAL A 59 2.25 3.55 1.62
C VAL A 59 2.95 4.19 0.44
N THR A 60 2.21 4.44 -0.64
CA THR A 60 2.67 5.24 -1.78
C THR A 60 1.76 6.45 -1.99
N GLY A 61 2.25 7.43 -2.76
CA GLY A 61 1.50 8.64 -3.05
C GLY A 61 2.32 9.68 -3.79
N PHE A 62 1.95 10.94 -3.59
CA PHE A 62 2.65 12.08 -4.15
C PHE A 62 2.80 13.22 -3.12
N PHE A 63 3.75 14.12 -3.38
CA PHE A 63 4.00 15.32 -2.57
C PHE A 63 4.61 16.44 -3.43
N ASP A 64 4.16 17.68 -3.28
CA ASP A 64 4.67 18.86 -4.02
C ASP A 64 5.65 19.75 -3.23
N SER A 65 5.81 19.45 -1.94
CA SER A 65 6.56 20.25 -0.97
C SER A 65 7.25 19.34 0.00
N THR A 66 8.38 19.78 0.58
CA THR A 66 9.14 18.99 1.54
C THR A 66 8.27 18.32 2.59
N VAL A 67 8.33 16.98 2.64
CA VAL A 67 7.56 16.13 3.57
C VAL A 67 8.51 15.47 4.56
N THR A 68 8.04 15.29 5.80
CA THR A 68 8.82 14.62 6.85
C THR A 68 8.13 13.33 7.30
N PHE A 69 8.81 12.21 7.10
CA PHE A 69 8.44 10.90 7.63
C PHE A 69 9.36 10.58 8.82
N GLY A 70 8.87 10.81 10.04
CA GLY A 70 9.68 10.60 11.24
C GLY A 70 10.88 11.55 11.27
N THR A 71 12.09 11.03 11.08
CA THR A 71 13.32 11.83 10.93
C THR A 71 13.80 11.95 9.48
N THR A 72 13.16 11.25 8.54
CA THR A 72 13.51 11.29 7.12
C THR A 72 12.77 12.42 6.44
N GLN A 73 13.52 13.33 5.82
CA GLN A 73 12.97 14.40 5.00
C GLN A 73 13.08 14.02 3.53
N LEU A 74 11.98 14.13 2.80
CA LEU A 74 11.96 14.01 1.35
C LEU A 74 11.70 15.39 0.74
N ILE A 75 12.46 15.73 -0.29
CA ILE A 75 12.38 16.99 -1.01
C ILE A 75 12.04 16.63 -2.46
N PRO A 76 10.99 17.21 -3.05
CA PRO A 76 10.66 16.92 -4.44
C PRO A 76 11.70 17.57 -5.36
N PHE A 77 11.97 16.93 -6.49
CA PHE A 77 12.78 17.48 -7.58
C PHE A 77 12.02 18.58 -8.32
N GLY A 78 10.71 18.41 -8.50
CA GLY A 78 9.86 19.25 -9.34
C GLY A 78 8.50 19.55 -8.74
N SER A 79 7.47 19.50 -9.59
CA SER A 79 6.12 19.98 -9.25
C SER A 79 5.37 19.08 -8.28
N ALA A 80 5.50 17.76 -8.42
CA ALA A 80 5.09 16.78 -7.42
C ALA A 80 5.80 15.47 -7.72
N ASP A 81 6.29 14.81 -6.68
CA ASP A 81 7.05 13.57 -6.81
C ASP A 81 6.36 12.41 -6.10
N ILE A 82 6.75 11.20 -6.49
CA ILE A 82 6.32 9.96 -5.87
C ILE A 82 7.03 9.80 -4.52
N PHE A 83 6.31 9.39 -3.49
CA PHE A 83 6.93 8.82 -2.29
C PHE A 83 6.54 7.36 -2.10
N VAL A 84 7.43 6.60 -1.47
CA VAL A 84 7.17 5.27 -0.91
C VAL A 84 7.68 5.26 0.51
N ALA A 85 6.83 4.94 1.48
CA ALA A 85 7.18 4.91 2.89
C ALA A 85 6.79 3.57 3.51
N LYS A 86 7.69 3.02 4.33
CA LYS A 86 7.47 1.80 5.10
C LYS A 86 7.45 2.13 6.59
N PHE A 87 6.45 1.60 7.28
CA PHE A 87 6.23 1.77 8.72
C PHE A 87 6.13 0.40 9.38
N ASN A 88 6.51 0.31 10.66
CA ASN A 88 6.20 -0.88 11.44
C ASN A 88 4.70 -0.94 11.80
N SER A 89 4.26 -2.03 12.44
CA SER A 89 2.86 -2.22 12.87
C SER A 89 2.36 -1.20 13.91
N ASN A 90 3.25 -0.44 14.55
CA ASN A 90 2.91 0.66 15.47
C ASN A 90 2.84 2.03 14.77
N GLY A 91 3.09 2.07 13.45
CA GLY A 91 3.11 3.29 12.66
C GLY A 91 4.40 4.11 12.78
N ASP A 92 5.49 3.52 13.31
CA ASP A 92 6.80 4.16 13.31
C ASP A 92 7.48 3.96 11.96
N VAL A 93 8.13 5.01 11.45
CA VAL A 93 8.80 4.99 10.14
C VAL A 93 10.03 4.08 10.19
N ILE A 94 10.09 3.12 9.27
CA ILE A 94 11.27 2.29 9.00
C ILE A 94 12.14 2.99 7.95
N TRP A 95 11.53 3.39 6.83
CA TRP A 95 12.20 4.17 5.80
C TRP A 95 11.18 4.93 4.94
N ALA A 96 11.65 5.99 4.27
CA ALA A 96 10.92 6.67 3.21
C ALA A 96 11.86 6.96 2.03
N ARG A 97 11.33 6.92 0.82
CA ARG A 97 12.03 7.18 -0.44
C ARG A 97 11.17 8.08 -1.32
N SER A 98 11.81 8.97 -2.07
CA SER A 98 11.19 9.69 -3.16
C SER A 98 11.70 9.19 -4.51
N ALA A 99 10.87 9.38 -5.53
CA ALA A 99 11.24 9.21 -6.93
C ALA A 99 10.46 10.23 -7.77
N GLY A 100 11.02 10.66 -8.88
CA GLY A 100 10.40 11.67 -9.72
C GLY A 100 11.42 12.54 -10.43
N GLY A 101 10.94 13.63 -11.02
CA GLY A 101 11.66 14.51 -11.90
C GLY A 101 11.22 15.95 -11.77
N PHE A 102 11.41 16.73 -12.82
CA PHE A 102 11.05 18.16 -12.79
C PHE A 102 9.55 18.41 -12.98
N GLU A 103 8.80 17.41 -13.44
CA GLU A 103 7.39 17.52 -13.81
C GLU A 103 6.49 16.94 -12.72
N PHE A 104 5.27 16.52 -13.07
CA PHE A 104 4.32 15.92 -12.14
C PHE A 104 4.38 14.40 -12.24
N ASP A 105 4.76 13.77 -11.13
CA ASP A 105 4.88 12.34 -10.97
C ASP A 105 4.05 11.87 -9.77
N ARG A 106 3.42 10.69 -9.89
CA ARG A 106 2.49 10.21 -8.87
C ARG A 106 2.50 8.71 -8.75
N GLY A 107 2.72 8.21 -7.54
CA GLY A 107 2.44 6.82 -7.18
C GLY A 107 0.93 6.64 -7.06
N TYR A 108 0.38 5.61 -7.69
CA TYR A 108 -1.05 5.31 -7.64
C TYR A 108 -1.36 4.06 -6.84
N SER A 109 -0.54 3.02 -6.95
CA SER A 109 -0.79 1.76 -6.27
C SER A 109 0.49 1.05 -5.87
N VAL A 110 0.42 0.27 -4.79
CA VAL A 110 1.51 -0.49 -4.22
C VAL A 110 1.07 -1.87 -3.79
N THR A 111 1.89 -2.88 -4.08
CA THR A 111 1.72 -4.25 -3.59
C THR A 111 3.04 -4.78 -3.03
N VAL A 112 2.97 -5.88 -2.29
CA VAL A 112 4.14 -6.60 -1.77
C VAL A 112 4.12 -8.03 -2.33
N ASP A 113 5.28 -8.55 -2.72
CA ASP A 113 5.42 -9.94 -3.16
C ASP A 113 5.78 -10.91 -2.02
N ASP A 114 5.82 -12.21 -2.32
CA ASP A 114 6.11 -13.28 -1.33
C ASP A 114 7.52 -13.16 -0.70
N PHE A 115 8.40 -12.32 -1.25
CA PHE A 115 9.74 -12.05 -0.73
C PHE A 115 9.82 -10.69 -0.01
N ASP A 116 8.68 -10.10 0.34
CA ASP A 116 8.53 -8.77 0.94
C ASP A 116 9.10 -7.62 0.10
N ASN A 117 9.30 -7.84 -1.22
CA ASN A 117 9.65 -6.74 -2.11
C ASN A 117 8.41 -5.89 -2.37
N ILE A 118 8.63 -4.58 -2.46
CA ILE A 118 7.58 -3.61 -2.69
C ILE A 118 7.53 -3.30 -4.18
N ILE A 119 6.35 -3.40 -4.79
CA ILE A 119 6.14 -3.06 -6.20
C ILE A 119 5.16 -1.91 -6.28
N VAL A 120 5.58 -0.81 -6.89
CA VAL A 120 4.79 0.42 -7.03
C VAL A 120 4.54 0.67 -8.50
N THR A 121 3.32 1.09 -8.83
CA THR A 121 3.00 1.68 -10.13
C THR A 121 2.49 3.10 -9.96
N GLY A 122 2.56 3.83 -11.06
CA GLY A 122 2.08 5.18 -11.11
C GLY A 122 2.29 5.78 -12.49
N THR A 123 2.40 7.09 -12.51
CA THR A 123 2.67 7.85 -13.72
C THR A 123 3.82 8.83 -13.50
N PHE A 124 4.54 9.14 -14.58
CA PHE A 124 5.59 10.14 -14.56
C PHE A 124 5.66 10.88 -15.90
N SER A 125 6.23 12.09 -15.88
CA SER A 125 6.40 12.92 -17.08
C SER A 125 7.85 13.37 -17.26
N GLY A 126 8.37 13.28 -18.48
CA GLY A 126 9.76 13.66 -18.77
C GLY A 126 10.79 12.67 -18.20
N LEU A 127 11.86 13.19 -17.60
CA LEU A 127 12.93 12.42 -16.96
C LEU A 127 12.62 12.22 -15.48
N ALA A 128 12.60 10.98 -15.00
CA ALA A 128 12.40 10.65 -13.59
C ALA A 128 13.52 9.79 -13.02
N PHE A 129 13.86 10.04 -11.76
CA PHE A 129 14.94 9.39 -11.03
C PHE A 129 14.39 8.44 -9.96
N PHE A 130 14.81 7.18 -10.05
CA PHE A 130 14.55 6.11 -9.08
C PHE A 130 15.91 5.56 -8.62
N SER A 131 16.66 6.36 -7.86
CA SER A 131 18.09 6.14 -7.59
C SER A 131 18.43 4.68 -7.25
N PRO A 132 19.39 4.05 -7.96
CA PRO A 132 20.33 4.65 -8.92
C PRO A 132 19.84 4.70 -10.37
N PHE A 133 18.59 4.34 -10.64
CA PHE A 133 18.04 4.27 -11.98
C PHE A 133 17.44 5.60 -12.43
N GLU A 134 17.34 5.77 -13.74
CA GLU A 134 16.60 6.85 -14.39
C GLU A 134 15.76 6.27 -15.53
N ILE A 135 14.60 6.89 -15.76
CA ILE A 135 13.68 6.54 -16.85
C ILE A 135 13.21 7.82 -17.54
N GLN A 136 12.93 7.71 -18.84
CA GLN A 136 12.46 8.81 -19.68
C GLN A 136 11.16 8.40 -20.35
N THR A 137 10.16 9.29 -20.36
CA THR A 137 8.91 9.04 -21.10
C THR A 137 9.15 8.94 -22.61
N ASN A 138 8.35 8.12 -23.29
CA ASN A 138 8.30 8.07 -24.76
C ASN A 138 7.37 9.14 -25.36
N GLY A 139 6.58 9.80 -24.51
CA GLY A 139 5.67 10.88 -24.87
C GLY A 139 5.46 11.85 -23.73
N ASN A 140 4.21 12.26 -23.52
CA ASN A 140 3.89 13.23 -22.49
C ASN A 140 3.98 12.60 -21.09
N THR A 141 3.30 11.48 -20.91
CA THR A 141 3.14 10.86 -19.60
C THR A 141 3.08 9.34 -19.78
N ASP A 142 4.03 8.64 -19.17
CA ASP A 142 4.11 7.18 -19.23
C ASP A 142 3.78 6.58 -17.86
N VAL A 143 3.56 5.27 -17.86
CA VAL A 143 3.46 4.46 -16.65
C VAL A 143 4.83 4.01 -16.21
N PHE A 144 5.08 4.01 -14.90
CA PHE A 144 6.22 3.30 -14.34
C PHE A 144 5.77 2.08 -13.53
N VAL A 145 6.66 1.08 -13.47
CA VAL A 145 6.63 0.02 -12.48
C VAL A 145 8.01 -0.03 -11.83
N ALA A 146 8.07 0.14 -10.52
CA ALA A 146 9.30 0.11 -9.75
C ALA A 146 9.21 -0.99 -8.68
N LYS A 147 10.26 -1.81 -8.58
CA LYS A 147 10.40 -2.80 -7.52
C LYS A 147 11.51 -2.39 -6.57
N TYR A 148 11.20 -2.40 -5.27
CA TYR A 148 12.11 -2.11 -4.18
C TYR A 148 12.32 -3.37 -3.35
N SER A 149 13.52 -3.57 -2.84
CA SER A 149 13.79 -4.58 -1.81
C SER A 149 13.16 -4.16 -0.47
N PRO A 150 13.06 -5.08 0.52
CA PRO A 150 12.44 -4.79 1.82
C PRO A 150 13.05 -3.62 2.60
N ASP A 151 14.31 -3.28 2.33
CA ASP A 151 15.08 -2.16 2.91
C ASP A 151 14.88 -0.81 2.17
N GLY A 152 14.07 -0.81 1.10
CA GLY A 152 13.77 0.37 0.31
C GLY A 152 14.85 0.72 -0.73
N SER A 153 15.75 -0.21 -1.07
CA SER A 153 16.65 -0.05 -2.23
C SER A 153 15.88 -0.38 -3.52
N VAL A 154 16.06 0.40 -4.59
CA VAL A 154 15.42 0.09 -5.88
C VAL A 154 16.14 -1.12 -6.49
N LEU A 155 15.39 -2.17 -6.84
CA LEU A 155 15.90 -3.36 -7.55
C LEU A 155 15.85 -3.18 -9.05
N TRP A 156 14.75 -2.61 -9.56
CA TRP A 156 14.59 -2.23 -10.96
C TRP A 156 13.41 -1.26 -11.12
N VAL A 157 13.41 -0.52 -12.22
CA VAL A 157 12.30 0.32 -12.66
C VAL A 157 12.12 0.18 -14.18
N LYS A 158 10.88 0.24 -14.65
CA LYS A 158 10.53 0.17 -16.07
C LYS A 158 9.43 1.16 -16.41
N ASN A 159 9.50 1.77 -17.59
CA ASN A 159 8.44 2.59 -18.13
C ASN A 159 7.68 1.90 -19.26
N TYR A 160 6.40 2.25 -19.40
CA TYR A 160 5.48 1.77 -20.42
C TYR A 160 4.60 2.93 -20.89
N GLY A 161 4.73 3.29 -22.16
CA GLY A 161 3.99 4.39 -22.77
C GLY A 161 4.41 4.59 -24.22
N ASP A 162 3.64 5.41 -24.94
CA ASP A 162 3.89 5.85 -26.31
C ASP A 162 3.85 7.39 -26.33
N THR A 163 3.58 8.02 -27.47
CA THR A 163 3.46 9.47 -27.61
C THR A 163 2.32 10.13 -26.81
N GLY A 164 1.52 9.35 -26.07
CA GLY A 164 0.27 9.76 -25.43
C GLY A 164 0.36 10.08 -23.94
N TYR A 165 -0.79 9.96 -23.29
CA TYR A 165 -0.92 9.97 -21.83
C TYR A 165 -1.35 8.56 -21.41
N GLU A 166 -0.49 7.88 -20.66
CA GLU A 166 -0.72 6.55 -20.12
C GLU A 166 -0.64 6.58 -18.59
N TYR A 167 -1.61 5.91 -17.92
CA TYR A 167 -1.71 5.92 -16.46
C TYR A 167 -1.80 4.50 -15.92
N GLY A 168 -0.94 4.16 -14.95
CA GLY A 168 -1.00 2.90 -14.21
C GLY A 168 -1.70 3.18 -12.89
N PHE A 169 -2.97 2.78 -12.77
CA PHE A 169 -3.79 3.11 -11.62
C PHE A 169 -3.76 2.05 -10.52
N ASP A 170 -3.62 0.79 -10.89
CA ASP A 170 -3.65 -0.32 -9.93
C ASP A 170 -2.61 -1.38 -10.30
N ILE A 171 -2.02 -2.01 -9.28
CA ILE A 171 -1.03 -3.07 -9.45
C ILE A 171 -1.31 -4.23 -8.51
N SER A 172 -1.20 -5.45 -9.04
CA SER A 172 -1.31 -6.68 -8.26
C SER A 172 -0.19 -7.66 -8.63
N VAL A 173 0.14 -8.56 -7.72
CA VAL A 173 1.13 -9.62 -7.93
C VAL A 173 0.49 -10.97 -7.61
N ASP A 174 0.73 -11.98 -8.45
CA ASP A 174 0.30 -13.35 -8.17
C ASP A 174 1.37 -14.17 -7.43
N ASN A 175 1.02 -15.36 -6.96
CA ASN A 175 1.93 -16.27 -6.24
C ASN A 175 3.08 -16.82 -7.11
N LEU A 176 3.10 -16.51 -8.40
CA LEU A 176 4.21 -16.81 -9.32
C LEU A 176 5.09 -15.57 -9.57
N ASN A 177 4.85 -14.47 -8.83
CA ASN A 177 5.48 -13.17 -8.97
C ASN A 177 5.26 -12.48 -10.32
N ASN A 178 4.15 -12.81 -11.01
CA ASN A 178 3.73 -12.06 -12.18
C ASN A 178 3.03 -10.77 -11.73
N ILE A 179 3.37 -9.65 -12.38
CA ILE A 179 2.90 -8.31 -12.02
C ILE A 179 1.80 -7.89 -12.99
N LEU A 180 0.61 -7.57 -12.50
CA LEU A 180 -0.49 -7.06 -13.32
C LEU A 180 -0.67 -5.58 -13.04
N VAL A 181 -0.67 -4.75 -14.07
CA VAL A 181 -0.94 -3.31 -13.96
C VAL A 181 -2.19 -2.99 -14.78
N THR A 182 -3.09 -2.18 -14.23
CA THR A 182 -4.29 -1.72 -14.93
C THR A 182 -4.37 -0.20 -15.01
N GLY A 183 -5.11 0.31 -16.00
CA GLY A 183 -5.27 1.74 -16.26
C GLY A 183 -5.53 2.05 -17.74
N PRO A 184 -5.75 3.32 -18.09
CA PRO A 184 -5.89 3.75 -19.47
C PRO A 184 -4.52 3.74 -20.15
N PHE A 185 -4.33 2.77 -21.03
CA PHE A 185 -3.18 2.66 -21.92
C PHE A 185 -3.68 2.59 -23.35
N ARG A 186 -2.97 3.20 -24.31
CA ARG A 186 -3.26 2.99 -25.74
C ARG A 186 -2.98 1.54 -26.20
N ILE A 187 -2.20 0.79 -25.43
CA ILE A 187 -1.90 -0.63 -25.64
C ILE A 187 -2.33 -1.37 -24.37
N LEU A 188 -3.21 -2.37 -24.47
CA LEU A 188 -3.54 -3.23 -23.34
C LEU A 188 -2.27 -3.97 -22.89
N VAL A 189 -1.64 -3.52 -21.80
CA VAL A 189 -0.45 -4.17 -21.25
C VAL A 189 -0.85 -5.06 -20.08
N LEU A 190 -1.14 -6.35 -20.37
CA LEU A 190 -1.06 -7.39 -19.34
C LEU A 190 0.43 -7.71 -19.16
N LEU A 191 1.04 -7.16 -18.11
CA LEU A 191 2.48 -7.17 -17.95
C LEU A 191 3.01 -8.43 -17.24
N LEU A 192 2.86 -9.60 -17.86
CA LEU A 192 3.53 -10.84 -17.40
C LEU A 192 5.06 -10.72 -17.49
N CYS A 193 5.68 -10.03 -16.55
CA CYS A 193 7.13 -10.02 -16.37
C CYS A 193 7.54 -11.29 -15.63
N HIS A 194 7.67 -12.39 -16.38
CA HIS A 194 8.31 -13.61 -15.87
C HIS A 194 9.83 -13.43 -15.99
N PHE A 195 10.52 -13.05 -14.91
CA PHE A 195 11.99 -13.14 -14.86
C PHE A 195 12.39 -14.43 -14.20
N ILE A 196 12.65 -15.42 -15.05
CA ILE A 196 13.43 -16.59 -14.70
C ILE A 196 14.84 -16.06 -14.37
N TYR A 197 15.27 -16.22 -13.12
CA TYR A 197 16.67 -16.05 -12.73
C TYR A 197 17.56 -16.75 -13.77
N SER A 198 18.48 -16.02 -14.40
CA SER A 198 19.55 -16.64 -15.18
C SER A 198 20.89 -16.26 -14.55
N PHE A 199 21.39 -17.24 -13.80
CA PHE A 199 22.71 -17.47 -13.20
C PHE A 199 23.11 -16.66 -11.97
#